data_AF-A0A3M1ETM4-F1
#
_entry.id   AF-A0A3M1ETM4-F1
#
_cell.length_a   1.000
_cell.length_b   1.000
_cell.length_c   1.000
_cell.angle_alpha   90.00
_cell.angle_beta   90.00
_cell.angle_gamma   90.00
#
_symmetry.space_group_name_H-M   'P 1'
#
loop_
_entity.id
_entity.type
_entity.pdbx_description
1 polymer ?
#
loop_
_entity_poly.entity_id
_entity_poly.type
_entity_poly.pdbx_seq_one_letter_code
_entity_poly.pdbx_strand_id
1 'polypeptide(L)'
;QPPLPAITEQAAPLTALFTPQSTRRLSDFQRFHRALDRAKNFSTDLYLNFMLLMTEMGELGAEIARVRQSEMDARTAAPSPEAAMQTALQHHRNRLQEELADCMAYLVKLANYSGIDLEAAYLQKMNANVQRDWPPQKPGVENE
;
A
#
# COMPACT_ATOMS: atom_id res chain seq x y z
N GLN A 1 -25.69 -2.91 -0.89
CA GLN A 1 -24.51 -3.01 0.00
C GLN A 1 -24.94 -2.65 1.40
N PRO A 2 -24.65 -3.46 2.44
CA PRO A 2 -24.99 -3.09 3.82
C PRO A 2 -24.18 -1.84 4.25
N PRO A 3 -24.73 -1.02 5.16
CA PRO A 3 -24.08 0.20 5.62
C PRO A 3 -22.75 -0.10 6.31
N LEU A 4 -21.78 0.81 6.15
CA LEU A 4 -20.49 0.71 6.83
C LEU A 4 -20.69 0.78 8.35
N PRO A 5 -20.07 -0.11 9.14
CA PRO A 5 -20.10 0.02 10.59
C PRO A 5 -19.44 1.33 10.99
N ALA A 6 -20.11 2.09 11.87
CA ALA A 6 -19.52 3.27 12.48
C ALA A 6 -18.23 2.89 13.22
N ILE A 7 -17.21 3.74 13.15
CA ILE A 7 -15.99 3.58 13.94
C ILE A 7 -16.36 3.86 15.40
N THR A 8 -16.72 2.82 16.15
CA THR A 8 -16.92 2.89 17.61
C THR A 8 -15.59 2.68 18.32
N GLU A 9 -15.31 3.51 19.33
CA GLU A 9 -14.06 3.57 20.11
C GLU A 9 -13.79 2.37 21.05
N GLN A 10 -14.50 1.26 20.90
CA GLN A 10 -14.25 0.11 21.76
C GLN A 10 -12.94 -0.57 21.36
N ALA A 11 -11.92 -0.38 22.20
CA ALA A 11 -10.58 -0.94 22.04
C ALA A 11 -10.61 -2.46 22.19
N ALA A 12 -10.75 -3.17 21.07
CA ALA A 12 -10.47 -4.60 21.01
C ALA A 12 -8.97 -4.84 21.27
N PRO A 13 -8.60 -5.94 21.96
CA PRO A 13 -7.19 -6.30 22.14
C PRO A 13 -6.50 -6.51 20.78
N LEU A 14 -5.26 -6.02 20.65
CA LEU A 14 -4.51 -5.97 19.38
C LEU A 14 -4.50 -7.31 18.62
N THR A 15 -4.44 -8.42 19.34
CA THR A 15 -4.44 -9.80 18.79
C THR A 15 -5.77 -10.20 18.17
N ALA A 16 -6.91 -9.68 18.64
CA ALA A 16 -8.23 -9.96 18.07
C ALA A 16 -8.43 -9.28 16.70
N LEU A 17 -7.62 -8.27 16.37
CA LEU A 17 -7.61 -7.63 15.04
C LEU A 17 -6.82 -8.46 14.00
N PHE A 18 -6.07 -9.49 14.43
CA PHE A 18 -5.23 -10.33 13.56
C PHE A 18 -5.78 -11.74 13.28
N THR A 19 -6.95 -12.12 13.78
CA THR A 19 -7.59 -13.39 13.39
C THR A 19 -8.02 -13.36 11.91
N PRO A 20 -7.75 -14.39 11.10
CA PRO A 20 -8.20 -14.43 9.71
C PRO A 20 -9.72 -14.67 9.70
N GLN A 21 -10.50 -13.60 9.55
CA GLN A 21 -11.93 -13.67 9.26
C GLN A 21 -12.21 -13.02 7.91
N SER A 22 -13.23 -13.53 7.22
CA SER A 22 -13.52 -13.40 5.79
C SER A 22 -13.92 -11.99 5.30
N THR A 23 -13.80 -10.93 6.11
CA THR A 23 -14.10 -9.56 5.70
C THR A 23 -13.23 -8.55 6.45
N ARG A 24 -11.91 -8.57 6.25
CA ARG A 24 -11.07 -7.45 6.71
C ARG A 24 -11.31 -6.23 5.83
N ARG A 25 -11.63 -5.11 6.45
CA ARG A 25 -11.83 -3.79 5.82
C ARG A 25 -10.61 -2.92 6.07
N LEU A 26 -10.42 -1.90 5.24
CA LEU A 26 -9.33 -0.95 5.47
C LEU A 26 -9.49 -0.19 6.80
N SER A 27 -10.74 -0.05 7.26
CA SER A 27 -11.07 0.49 8.59
C SER A 27 -10.56 -0.38 9.76
N ASP A 28 -10.35 -1.69 9.56
CA ASP A 28 -9.72 -2.54 10.58
C ASP A 28 -8.25 -2.20 10.78
N PHE A 29 -7.52 -1.95 9.69
CA PHE A 29 -6.13 -1.50 9.76
C PHE A 29 -6.02 -0.10 10.37
N GLN A 30 -6.96 0.80 10.05
CA GLN A 30 -7.04 2.11 10.70
C GLN A 30 -7.24 1.98 12.22
N ARG A 31 -8.14 1.11 12.69
CA ARG A 31 -8.33 0.83 14.13
C ARG A 31 -7.09 0.22 14.77
N PHE A 32 -6.45 -0.72 14.09
CA PHE A 32 -5.22 -1.35 14.54
C PHE A 32 -4.11 -0.33 14.78
N HIS A 33 -3.81 0.53 13.80
CA HIS A 33 -2.74 1.52 13.95
C HIS A 33 -3.02 2.51 15.08
N ARG A 34 -4.27 2.97 15.26
CA ARG A 34 -4.63 3.81 16.42
C ARG A 34 -4.37 3.11 17.76
N ALA A 35 -4.72 1.82 17.86
CA ALA A 35 -4.49 1.05 19.07
C ALA A 35 -2.99 0.81 19.32
N LEU A 36 -2.23 0.51 18.26
CA LEU A 36 -0.79 0.31 18.33
C LEU A 36 -0.05 1.59 18.73
N ASP A 37 -0.37 2.72 18.11
CA ASP A 37 0.26 4.02 18.40
C ASP A 37 0.06 4.40 19.87
N ARG A 38 -1.16 4.23 20.40
CA ARG A 38 -1.45 4.46 21.82
C ARG A 38 -0.67 3.51 22.73
N ALA A 39 -0.63 2.22 22.40
CA ALA A 39 0.04 1.20 23.21
C ALA A 39 1.56 1.38 23.24
N LYS A 40 2.15 1.94 22.17
CA LYS A 40 3.59 2.15 22.03
C LYS A 40 4.04 3.58 22.25
N ASN A 41 3.10 4.48 22.53
CA ASN A 41 3.34 5.93 22.64
C ASN A 41 4.09 6.48 21.42
N PHE A 42 3.70 6.05 20.21
CA PHE A 42 4.29 6.55 18.97
C PHE A 42 3.81 7.97 18.67
N SER A 43 4.69 8.74 18.03
CA SER A 43 4.34 10.10 17.58
C SER A 43 3.23 10.04 16.54
N THR A 44 2.17 10.81 16.79
CA THR A 44 1.08 11.05 15.84
C THR A 44 1.24 12.37 15.09
N ASP A 45 2.44 12.97 15.12
CA ASP A 45 2.72 14.18 14.36
C ASP A 45 2.58 13.91 12.86
N LEU A 46 1.76 14.73 12.19
CA LEU A 46 1.36 14.52 10.80
C LEU A 46 2.55 14.67 9.85
N TYR A 47 3.38 15.70 10.06
CA TYR A 47 4.49 16.02 9.17
C TYR A 47 5.61 14.98 9.28
N LEU A 48 5.92 14.53 10.51
CA LEU A 48 6.85 13.44 10.75
C LEU A 48 6.41 12.15 10.06
N ASN A 49 5.16 11.74 10.25
CA ASN A 49 4.67 10.51 9.64
C ASN A 49 4.55 10.62 8.10
N PHE A 50 4.39 11.82 7.55
CA PHE A 50 4.50 12.04 6.11
C PHE A 50 5.93 11.85 5.62
N MET A 51 6.93 12.36 6.35
CA MET A 51 8.34 12.11 6.02
C MET A 51 8.67 10.62 6.09
N LEU A 52 8.15 9.89 7.08
CA LEU A 52 8.33 8.44 7.18
C LEU A 52 7.68 7.70 5.99
N LEU A 53 6.47 8.09 5.56
CA LEU A 53 5.89 7.56 4.32
C LEU A 53 6.82 7.77 3.11
N MET A 54 7.44 8.95 3.00
CA MET A 54 8.38 9.23 1.91
C MET A 54 9.63 8.35 1.99
N THR A 55 10.09 8.00 3.19
CA THR A 55 11.16 7.01 3.38
C THR A 55 10.75 5.64 2.83
N GLU A 56 9.59 5.10 3.25
CA GLU A 56 9.15 3.77 2.78
C GLU A 56 8.91 3.74 1.27
N MET A 57 8.39 4.84 0.69
CA MET A 57 8.25 4.98 -0.76
C MET A 57 9.62 4.96 -1.48
N GLY A 58 10.66 5.50 -0.85
CA GLY A 58 12.03 5.43 -1.33
C GLY A 58 12.62 4.02 -1.28
N GLU A 59 12.35 3.29 -0.21
CA GLU A 59 12.78 1.88 -0.06
C GLU A 59 12.07 0.97 -1.08
N LEU A 60 10.77 1.16 -1.27
CA LEU A 60 10.01 0.50 -2.34
C LEU A 60 10.59 0.85 -3.72
N GLY A 61 10.90 2.12 -3.98
CA GLY A 61 11.53 2.56 -5.23
C GLY A 61 12.89 1.89 -5.48
N ALA A 62 13.71 1.78 -4.44
CA ALA A 62 15.00 1.09 -4.51
C ALA A 62 14.82 -0.41 -4.81
N GLU A 63 13.83 -1.06 -4.20
CA GLU A 63 13.55 -2.48 -4.46
C GLU A 63 13.05 -2.71 -5.89
N ILE A 64 12.21 -1.83 -6.43
CA ILE A 64 11.79 -1.88 -7.84
C ILE A 64 13.00 -1.71 -8.79
N ALA A 65 13.95 -0.83 -8.45
CA ALA A 65 15.19 -0.69 -9.23
C ALA A 65 16.03 -1.98 -9.21
N ARG A 66 16.09 -2.69 -8.07
CA ARG A 66 16.75 -3.99 -7.97
C ARG A 66 16.04 -5.08 -8.77
N VAL A 67 14.71 -5.10 -8.76
CA VAL A 67 13.91 -5.99 -9.62
C VAL A 67 14.28 -5.79 -11.07
N ARG A 68 14.34 -4.53 -11.53
CA ARG A 68 14.71 -4.19 -12.91
C ARG A 68 16.12 -4.66 -13.25
N GLN A 69 17.09 -4.47 -12.36
CA GLN A 69 18.45 -4.96 -12.58
C GLN A 69 18.49 -6.49 -12.68
N SER A 70 17.83 -7.20 -11.75
CA SER A 70 17.74 -8.66 -11.76
C SER A 70 17.07 -9.20 -13.03
N GLU A 71 16.03 -8.52 -13.51
CA GLU A 71 15.38 -8.82 -14.78
C GLU A 71 16.33 -8.64 -15.97
N MET A 72 17.11 -7.55 -16.00
CA MET A 72 18.12 -7.31 -17.04
C MET A 72 19.20 -8.39 -17.06
N ASP A 73 19.69 -8.79 -15.89
CA ASP A 73 20.72 -9.82 -15.76
C ASP A 73 20.20 -11.19 -16.25
N ALA A 74 18.93 -11.50 -15.94
CA ALA A 74 18.28 -12.74 -16.35
C ALA A 74 17.92 -12.81 -17.85
N ARG A 75 17.82 -11.67 -18.56
CA ARG A 75 17.35 -11.62 -19.97
C ARG A 75 18.16 -12.49 -20.94
N THR A 76 19.45 -12.66 -20.69
CA THR A 76 20.33 -13.44 -21.58
C THR A 76 20.15 -14.94 -21.43
N ALA A 77 19.68 -15.40 -20.27
CA ALA A 77 19.48 -16.82 -19.95
C ALA A 77 18.01 -17.24 -19.96
N ALA A 78 17.08 -16.28 -19.89
CA ALA A 78 15.65 -16.56 -19.85
C ALA A 78 15.09 -16.91 -21.24
N PRO A 79 14.09 -17.81 -21.32
CA PRO A 79 13.45 -18.17 -22.58
C PRO A 79 12.61 -17.04 -23.20
N SER A 80 12.23 -16.03 -22.40
CA SER A 80 11.55 -14.81 -22.88
C SER A 80 11.74 -13.64 -21.90
N PRO A 81 11.47 -12.39 -22.33
CA PRO A 81 11.46 -11.22 -21.44
C PRO A 81 10.49 -11.36 -20.26
N GLU A 82 9.31 -11.95 -20.48
CA GLU A 82 8.30 -12.17 -19.43
C GLU A 82 8.80 -13.18 -18.39
N ALA A 83 9.51 -14.23 -18.82
CA ALA A 83 10.11 -15.22 -17.93
C ALA A 83 11.22 -14.61 -17.07
N ALA A 84 12.04 -13.71 -17.64
CA ALA A 84 13.04 -12.94 -16.89
C ALA A 84 12.38 -12.06 -15.82
N MET A 85 11.30 -11.35 -16.18
CA MET A 85 10.55 -10.51 -15.25
C MET A 85 9.88 -11.30 -14.13
N GLN A 86 9.24 -12.43 -14.44
CA GLN A 86 8.64 -13.28 -13.41
C GLN A 86 9.69 -13.83 -12.43
N THR A 87 10.87 -14.22 -12.94
CA THR A 87 11.97 -14.70 -12.10
C THR A 87 12.48 -13.60 -11.18
N ALA A 88 12.68 -12.38 -11.69
CA ALA A 88 13.10 -11.23 -10.90
C ALA A 88 12.06 -10.87 -9.83
N LEU A 89 10.77 -10.79 -10.19
CA LEU A 89 9.70 -10.55 -9.23
C LEU A 89 9.63 -11.61 -8.14
N GLN A 90 9.82 -12.89 -8.49
CA GLN A 90 9.82 -13.98 -7.53
C GLN A 90 11.01 -13.88 -6.56
N HIS A 91 12.19 -13.52 -7.07
CA HIS A 91 13.40 -13.32 -6.26
C HIS A 91 13.23 -12.18 -5.24
N HIS A 92 12.58 -11.09 -5.64
CA HIS A 92 12.38 -9.89 -4.82
C HIS A 92 11.05 -9.85 -4.06
N ARG A 93 10.25 -10.92 -4.15
CA ARG A 93 8.86 -10.95 -3.67
C ARG A 93 8.70 -10.56 -2.19
N ASN A 94 9.57 -11.07 -1.32
CA ASN A 94 9.44 -10.84 0.12
C ASN A 94 9.71 -9.38 0.47
N ARG A 95 10.77 -8.79 -0.11
CA ARG A 95 11.09 -7.38 0.13
C ARG A 95 10.02 -6.47 -0.43
N LEU A 96 9.54 -6.73 -1.65
CA LEU A 96 8.40 -5.99 -2.19
C LEU A 96 7.17 -6.05 -1.28
N GLN A 97 6.88 -7.19 -0.64
CA GLN A 97 5.77 -7.31 0.31
C GLN A 97 5.97 -6.45 1.56
N GLU A 98 7.19 -6.44 2.11
CA GLU A 98 7.56 -5.60 3.27
C GLU A 98 7.38 -4.12 2.92
N GLU A 99 8.05 -3.64 1.87
CA GLU A 99 8.03 -2.20 1.53
C GLU A 99 6.62 -1.72 1.14
N LEU A 100 5.82 -2.55 0.45
CA LEU A 100 4.43 -2.24 0.14
C LEU A 100 3.56 -2.16 1.41
N ALA A 101 3.79 -3.05 2.37
CA ALA A 101 3.08 -3.04 3.65
C ALA A 101 3.45 -1.82 4.49
N ASP A 102 4.72 -1.42 4.50
CA ASP A 102 5.19 -0.24 5.24
C ASP A 102 4.66 1.06 4.62
N CYS A 103 4.66 1.17 3.29
CA CYS A 103 3.95 2.24 2.57
C CYS A 103 2.46 2.32 2.99
N MET A 104 1.78 1.17 3.01
CA MET A 104 0.37 1.10 3.40
C MET A 104 0.17 1.49 4.87
N ALA A 105 1.05 1.07 5.77
CA ALA A 105 0.99 1.39 7.19
C ALA A 105 1.03 2.90 7.42
N TYR A 106 1.98 3.61 6.80
CA TYR A 106 2.05 5.07 6.97
C TYR A 106 0.93 5.81 6.25
N LEU A 107 0.45 5.34 5.09
CA LEU A 107 -0.75 5.91 4.46
C LEU A 107 -1.97 5.81 5.37
N VAL A 108 -2.16 4.66 6.01
CA VAL A 108 -3.23 4.41 6.98
C VAL A 108 -3.08 5.31 8.22
N LYS A 109 -1.86 5.48 8.73
CA LYS A 109 -1.56 6.40 9.85
C LYS A 109 -1.88 7.85 9.49
N LEU A 110 -1.48 8.33 8.32
CA LEU A 110 -1.81 9.68 7.86
C LEU A 110 -3.32 9.89 7.77
N ALA A 111 -4.07 8.94 7.18
CA ALA A 111 -5.52 9.02 7.14
C ALA A 111 -6.14 9.09 8.55
N ASN A 112 -5.59 8.32 9.50
CA ASN A 112 -6.03 8.35 10.89
C ASN A 112 -5.82 9.72 11.55
N TYR A 113 -4.66 10.33 11.34
CA TYR A 113 -4.29 11.62 11.95
C TYR A 113 -5.00 12.81 11.30
N SER A 114 -5.38 12.68 10.04
CA SER A 114 -6.20 13.67 9.34
C SER A 114 -7.72 13.46 9.51
N GLY A 115 -8.14 12.45 10.28
CA GLY A 115 -9.57 12.16 10.52
C GLY A 115 -10.32 11.60 9.30
N ILE A 116 -9.61 11.01 8.35
CA ILE A 116 -10.18 10.46 7.10
C ILE A 116 -10.53 8.98 7.28
N ASP A 117 -11.75 8.60 6.92
CA ASP A 117 -12.08 7.20 6.63
C ASP A 117 -11.54 6.85 5.23
N LEU A 118 -10.44 6.09 5.21
CA LEU A 118 -9.71 5.83 3.97
C LEU A 118 -10.48 4.88 3.04
N GLU A 119 -11.24 3.93 3.60
CA GLU A 119 -12.08 3.01 2.81
C GLU A 119 -13.18 3.80 2.09
N ALA A 120 -13.91 4.63 2.83
CA ALA A 120 -14.98 5.45 2.28
C ALA A 120 -14.46 6.43 1.22
N ALA A 121 -13.35 7.12 1.52
CA ALA A 121 -12.71 8.06 0.59
C ALA A 121 -12.26 7.36 -0.70
N TYR A 122 -11.64 6.18 -0.60
CA TYR A 122 -11.22 5.38 -1.75
C TYR A 122 -12.42 4.97 -2.62
N LEU A 123 -13.48 4.40 -2.01
CA LEU A 123 -14.67 3.96 -2.72
C LEU A 123 -15.36 5.12 -3.45
N GLN A 124 -15.51 6.27 -2.78
CA GLN A 124 -16.07 7.47 -3.39
C GLN A 124 -15.24 7.93 -4.61
N LYS A 125 -13.91 7.98 -4.46
CA LYS A 125 -13.01 8.38 -5.55
C LYS A 125 -13.03 7.42 -6.73
N MET A 126 -13.02 6.12 -6.47
CA MET A 126 -13.04 5.10 -7.52
C MET A 126 -14.38 5.07 -8.25
N ASN A 127 -15.49 5.24 -7.55
CA ASN A 127 -16.80 5.36 -8.19
C ASN A 127 -16.84 6.57 -9.15
N ALA A 128 -16.26 7.70 -8.74
CA ALA A 128 -16.12 8.86 -9.62
C ALA A 128 -15.17 8.59 -10.82
N ASN A 129 -14.10 7.82 -10.62
CA ASN A 129 -13.16 7.47 -11.70
C ASN A 129 -13.78 6.57 -12.78
N VAL A 130 -14.70 5.66 -12.40
CA VAL A 130 -15.43 4.80 -13.34
C VAL A 130 -16.26 5.63 -14.32
N GLN A 131 -16.75 6.78 -13.88
CA GLN A 131 -17.58 7.69 -14.69
C GLN A 131 -16.74 8.71 -15.49
N ARG A 132 -15.41 8.60 -15.46
CA ARG A 132 -14.52 9.57 -16.08
C ARG A 132 -14.16 9.13 -17.50
N ASP A 133 -14.32 10.05 -18.45
CA ASP A 133 -13.71 9.90 -19.77
C ASP A 133 -12.21 10.17 -19.66
N TRP A 134 -11.41 9.16 -20.00
CA TRP A 134 -9.96 9.26 -20.03
C TRP A 134 -9.54 9.61 -21.46
N PRO A 135 -8.72 10.66 -21.67
CA PRO A 135 -8.16 10.91 -22.98
C PRO A 135 -7.37 9.67 -23.43
N PRO A 136 -7.35 9.35 -24.74
CA PRO A 136 -6.57 8.22 -25.23
C PRO A 136 -5.12 8.38 -24.77
N GLN A 137 -4.53 7.30 -24.28
CA GLN A 137 -3.11 7.27 -23.97
C GLN A 137 -2.36 7.65 -25.25
N LYS A 138 -1.54 8.71 -25.19
CA LYS A 138 -0.62 9.00 -26.28
C LYS A 138 0.23 7.74 -26.48
N PRO A 139 0.31 7.16 -27.69
CA PRO A 139 1.22 6.05 -27.93
C PRO A 139 2.60 6.49 -27.44
N GLY A 140 3.20 5.64 -26.59
CA GLY A 140 4.49 5.92 -25.99
C GLY A 140 5.47 6.32 -27.08
N VAL A 141 6.22 7.38 -26.85
CA VAL A 141 7.38 7.70 -27.69
C VAL A 141 8.34 6.54 -27.49
N GLU A 142 8.31 5.58 -28.42
CA GLU A 142 9.38 4.61 -28.62
C GLU A 142 10.61 5.43 -29.00
N ASN A 143 11.44 5.76 -28.00
CA ASN A 143 12.69 6.45 -28.23
C ASN A 143 13.68 5.46 -28.86
N GLU A 144 13.88 5.66 -30.17
CA GLU A 144 15.16 5.82 -30.89
C GLU A 144 16.44 5.24 -30.27
#